data_AF-U9SUJ4-F1
#
_entry.id   AF-U9SUJ4-F1
#
_cell.length_a   1.000
_cell.length_b   1.000
_cell.length_c   1.000
_cell.angle_alpha   90.00
_cell.angle_beta   90.00
_cell.angle_gamma   90.00
#
_symmetry.space_group_name_H-M   'P 1'
#
loop_
_entity.id
_entity.type
_entity.pdbx_description
1 polymer ?
#
loop_
_entity_poly.entity_id
_entity_poly.type
_entity_poly.pdbx_seq_one_letter_code
_entity_poly.pdbx_strand_id
1 'polypeptide(L)'
;FFSLSSDELVQKIRPYKKLLNDQLYEELIYSYLDSNSKPNDNILLPRYRNIDGIIDSKIVNLNIVSLVSRWIDKIDIKSKFTYTREFYLPYKFKLLLRGSRNGFTPESFHELCDNKPCTLTLIKVKGTEEIIGGYNPTIWKSPGGYGEYGKTKDSFIFSFKSKDNFKDPILSYVKNYDQAFFYGSSYGPTFDDLDIYVEYEDDEDEDDKHKNYNFIRCVQRSYEKKIRDTEDEFLIDDYEVFQILERDY
;
A
#
# COMPACT_ATOMS: atom_id res chain seq x y z
N PHE A 1 9.16 12.67 -20.85
CA PHE A 1 10.59 12.72 -20.55
C PHE A 1 10.89 12.24 -19.13
N PHE A 2 10.30 12.83 -18.08
CA PHE A 2 10.53 12.44 -16.68
C PHE A 2 10.07 11.02 -16.31
N SER A 3 9.22 10.40 -17.14
CA SER A 3 8.77 9.02 -16.97
C SER A 3 9.81 7.97 -17.35
N LEU A 4 10.84 8.30 -18.11
CA LEU A 4 11.77 7.28 -18.63
C LEU A 4 12.57 6.60 -17.51
N SER A 5 13.08 5.39 -17.75
CA SER A 5 14.11 4.82 -16.89
C SER A 5 15.46 5.55 -17.06
N SER A 6 16.41 5.31 -16.15
CA SER A 6 17.78 5.83 -16.31
C SER A 6 18.43 5.33 -17.61
N ASP A 7 18.22 4.07 -17.95
CA ASP A 7 18.77 3.44 -19.16
C ASP A 7 18.14 4.03 -20.41
N GLU A 8 16.82 4.24 -20.41
CA GLU A 8 16.13 4.88 -21.51
C GLU A 8 16.54 6.34 -21.67
N LEU A 9 16.79 7.07 -20.59
CA LEU A 9 17.36 8.41 -20.68
C LEU A 9 18.71 8.37 -21.40
N VAL A 10 19.60 7.45 -21.04
CA VAL A 10 20.93 7.34 -21.66
C VAL A 10 20.83 6.89 -23.12
N GLN A 11 19.96 5.94 -23.44
CA GLN A 11 19.88 5.36 -24.78
C GLN A 11 19.02 6.19 -25.74
N LYS A 12 17.91 6.76 -25.26
CA LYS A 12 16.89 7.42 -26.10
C LYS A 12 16.93 8.94 -26.03
N ILE A 13 17.41 9.55 -24.95
CA ILE A 13 17.41 11.03 -24.78
C ILE A 13 18.80 11.62 -24.97
N ARG A 14 19.83 11.04 -24.33
CA ARG A 14 21.21 11.55 -24.40
C ARG A 14 21.75 11.75 -25.83
N PRO A 15 21.47 10.89 -26.83
CA PRO A 15 21.94 11.11 -28.20
C PRO A 15 21.41 12.40 -28.83
N TYR A 16 20.25 12.87 -28.38
CA TYR A 16 19.59 14.07 -28.88
C TYR A 16 19.78 15.29 -27.97
N LYS A 17 20.72 15.27 -27.01
CA LYS A 17 20.98 16.38 -26.07
C LYS A 17 21.04 17.74 -26.78
N LYS A 18 21.74 17.82 -27.92
CA LYS A 18 21.93 19.08 -28.67
C LYS A 18 20.64 19.68 -29.25
N LEU A 19 19.57 18.89 -29.35
CA LEU A 19 18.26 19.33 -29.84
C LEU A 19 17.30 19.69 -28.71
N LEU A 20 17.66 19.37 -27.47
CA LEU A 20 16.86 19.68 -26.29
C LEU A 20 17.25 21.05 -25.75
N ASN A 21 16.29 21.72 -25.12
CA ASN A 21 16.58 22.89 -24.32
C ASN A 21 17.51 22.48 -23.16
N ASP A 22 18.62 23.21 -22.97
CA ASP A 22 19.63 22.88 -21.96
C ASP A 22 19.06 22.83 -20.54
N GLN A 23 18.18 23.76 -20.18
CA GLN A 23 17.51 23.77 -18.87
C GLN A 23 16.66 22.52 -18.68
N LEU A 24 15.88 22.11 -19.69
CA LEU A 24 15.06 20.90 -19.63
C LEU A 24 15.92 19.64 -19.48
N TYR A 25 17.06 19.58 -20.19
CA TYR A 25 17.96 18.43 -20.10
C TYR A 25 18.60 18.33 -18.71
N GLU A 26 19.08 19.44 -18.15
CA GLU A 26 19.64 19.47 -16.79
C GLU A 26 18.57 19.12 -15.74
N GLU A 27 17.37 19.70 -15.82
CA GLU A 27 16.23 19.34 -14.95
C GLU A 27 15.93 17.83 -15.01
N LEU A 28 16.00 17.23 -16.21
CA LEU A 28 15.83 15.79 -16.36
C LEU A 28 16.92 15.02 -15.64
N ILE A 29 18.19 15.35 -15.88
CA ILE A 29 19.33 14.68 -15.26
C ILE A 29 19.28 14.80 -13.73
N TYR A 30 19.04 16.01 -13.21
CA TYR A 30 18.91 16.25 -11.78
C TYR A 30 17.78 15.41 -11.17
N SER A 31 16.66 15.23 -11.86
CA SER A 31 15.57 14.37 -11.36
C SER A 31 16.03 12.95 -11.03
N TYR A 32 17.03 12.39 -11.73
CA TYR A 32 17.58 11.05 -11.47
C TYR A 32 18.73 11.05 -10.46
N LEU A 33 19.49 12.14 -10.36
CA LEU A 33 20.69 12.22 -9.51
C LEU A 33 20.41 12.78 -8.12
N ASP A 34 19.45 13.69 -8.00
CA ASP A 34 19.05 14.33 -6.75
C ASP A 34 17.60 13.98 -6.41
N SER A 35 17.44 13.16 -5.37
CA SER A 35 16.15 12.69 -4.86
C SER A 35 15.24 13.80 -4.30
N ASN A 36 15.79 15.00 -4.07
CA ASN A 36 15.06 16.19 -3.63
C ASN A 36 14.78 17.20 -4.74
N SER A 37 15.28 16.98 -5.96
CA SER A 37 15.06 17.89 -7.07
C SER A 37 13.61 17.80 -7.55
N LYS A 38 12.80 18.80 -7.20
CA LYS A 38 11.41 18.89 -7.62
C LYS A 38 11.36 19.16 -9.12
N PRO A 39 10.80 18.23 -9.92
CA PRO A 39 10.66 18.50 -11.34
C PRO A 39 9.49 19.48 -11.54
N ASN A 40 9.54 20.26 -12.62
CA ASN A 40 8.63 21.37 -12.85
C ASN A 40 7.15 20.93 -12.87
N ASP A 41 6.22 21.77 -12.40
CA ASP A 41 4.83 21.36 -12.07
C ASP A 41 3.99 20.91 -13.30
N ASN A 42 4.49 21.10 -14.53
CA ASN A 42 3.82 20.76 -15.79
C ASN A 42 4.05 19.31 -16.28
N ILE A 43 4.47 18.39 -15.40
CA ILE A 43 4.69 17.00 -15.81
C ILE A 43 3.35 16.27 -15.98
N LEU A 44 3.11 15.81 -17.20
CA LEU A 44 2.06 14.85 -17.49
C LEU A 44 2.44 13.50 -16.88
N LEU A 45 1.56 12.99 -16.01
CA LEU A 45 1.70 11.65 -15.46
C LEU A 45 1.56 10.59 -16.55
N PRO A 46 2.23 9.43 -16.41
CA PRO A 46 2.03 8.31 -17.32
C PRO A 46 0.54 7.94 -17.42
N ARG A 47 0.07 7.73 -18.65
CA ARG A 47 -1.28 7.23 -18.91
C ARG A 47 -1.16 5.78 -19.39
N TYR A 48 -1.67 4.83 -18.62
CA TYR A 48 -1.68 3.43 -19.02
C TYR A 48 -2.95 3.15 -19.83
N ARG A 49 -2.80 2.55 -21.02
CA ARG A 49 -3.94 2.30 -21.94
C ARG A 49 -4.66 0.97 -21.68
N ASN A 50 -4.02 -0.03 -21.06
CA ASN A 50 -4.57 -1.37 -20.85
C ASN A 50 -4.58 -1.73 -19.35
N ILE A 51 -5.63 -1.34 -18.62
CA ILE A 51 -5.75 -1.62 -17.17
C ILE A 51 -6.17 -3.09 -16.92
N ASP A 52 -6.80 -3.73 -17.91
CA ASP A 52 -7.37 -5.06 -17.80
C ASP A 52 -6.33 -6.10 -17.34
N GLY A 53 -6.54 -6.61 -16.13
CA GLY A 53 -5.82 -7.74 -15.59
C GLY A 53 -4.69 -7.44 -14.60
N ILE A 54 -4.31 -6.18 -14.37
CA ILE A 54 -3.27 -5.83 -13.36
C ILE A 54 -3.86 -5.85 -11.96
N ILE A 55 -4.95 -5.11 -11.75
CA ILE A 55 -5.64 -4.99 -10.47
C ILE A 55 -7.10 -4.61 -10.71
N ASP A 56 -8.02 -5.29 -10.03
CA ASP A 56 -9.43 -4.89 -9.92
C ASP A 56 -9.62 -4.20 -8.56
N SER A 57 -9.29 -2.92 -8.47
CA SER A 57 -9.46 -2.13 -7.25
C SER A 57 -10.43 -0.98 -7.46
N LYS A 58 -11.35 -0.81 -6.49
CA LYS A 58 -12.22 0.37 -6.40
C LYS A 58 -11.55 1.50 -5.62
N ILE A 59 -10.66 1.17 -4.68
CA ILE A 59 -10.05 2.11 -3.74
C ILE A 59 -8.89 2.90 -4.39
N VAL A 60 -8.02 2.26 -5.17
CA VAL A 60 -6.80 2.89 -5.71
C VAL A 60 -6.77 2.97 -7.24
N ASN A 61 -5.80 3.71 -7.79
CA ASN A 61 -5.46 3.72 -9.21
C ASN A 61 -4.06 3.13 -9.46
N LEU A 62 -3.65 3.02 -10.73
CA LEU A 62 -2.35 2.47 -11.09
C LEU A 62 -1.15 3.28 -10.61
N ASN A 63 -1.30 4.57 -10.30
CA ASN A 63 -0.20 5.35 -9.72
C ASN A 63 0.13 4.87 -8.31
N ILE A 64 -0.89 4.69 -7.48
CA ILE A 64 -0.70 4.13 -6.14
C ILE A 64 -0.15 2.71 -6.22
N VAL A 65 -0.70 1.87 -7.10
CA VAL A 65 -0.26 0.47 -7.27
C VAL A 65 1.19 0.40 -7.72
N SER A 66 1.61 1.32 -8.61
CA SER A 66 3.00 1.40 -9.02
C SER A 66 3.93 1.87 -7.90
N LEU A 67 3.51 2.83 -7.09
CA LEU A 67 4.28 3.27 -5.91
C LEU A 67 4.45 2.12 -4.91
N VAL A 68 3.36 1.43 -4.59
CA VAL A 68 3.40 0.25 -3.71
C VAL A 68 4.31 -0.84 -4.28
N SER A 69 4.24 -1.14 -5.57
CA SER A 69 5.13 -2.11 -6.23
C SER A 69 6.62 -1.73 -6.07
N ARG A 70 6.94 -0.44 -6.23
CA ARG A 70 8.31 0.05 -6.02
C ARG A 70 8.75 -0.06 -4.56
N TRP A 71 7.84 0.12 -3.60
CA TRP A 71 8.15 -0.04 -2.17
C TRP A 71 8.42 -1.50 -1.79
N ILE A 72 7.71 -2.45 -2.41
CA ILE A 72 7.96 -3.89 -2.27
C ILE A 72 9.38 -4.22 -2.75
N ASP A 73 9.75 -3.75 -3.94
CA ASP A 73 11.08 -4.02 -4.54
C ASP A 73 12.18 -3.08 -4.04
N LYS A 74 11.84 -2.15 -3.15
CA LYS A 74 12.74 -1.12 -2.60
C LYS A 74 13.44 -0.28 -3.68
N ILE A 75 12.74 -0.01 -4.79
CA ILE A 75 13.21 0.78 -5.92
C ILE A 75 12.84 2.26 -5.72
N ASP A 76 13.80 3.15 -5.95
CA ASP A 76 13.61 4.61 -5.92
C ASP A 76 12.95 5.15 -4.63
N ILE A 77 13.05 4.41 -3.52
CA ILE A 77 12.35 4.74 -2.25
C ILE A 77 12.79 6.06 -1.62
N LYS A 78 13.99 6.55 -1.97
CA LYS A 78 14.53 7.82 -1.49
C LYS A 78 14.02 9.03 -2.28
N SER A 79 13.49 8.80 -3.49
CA SER A 79 13.03 9.89 -4.36
C SER A 79 11.59 10.28 -4.03
N LYS A 80 11.39 11.56 -3.71
CA LYS A 80 10.06 12.14 -3.48
C LYS A 80 9.23 12.24 -4.76
N PHE A 81 9.88 12.11 -5.92
CA PHE A 81 9.26 12.32 -7.24
C PHE A 81 9.13 11.02 -8.03
N THR A 82 9.26 9.87 -7.37
CA THR A 82 9.11 8.55 -8.01
C THR A 82 7.78 8.38 -8.74
N TYR A 83 6.73 9.09 -8.32
CA TYR A 83 5.43 9.11 -8.98
C TYR A 83 5.44 9.72 -10.40
N THR A 84 6.50 10.46 -10.79
CA THR A 84 6.64 11.01 -12.15
C THR A 84 7.31 10.03 -13.12
N ARG A 85 7.85 8.92 -12.60
CA ARG A 85 8.48 7.85 -13.38
C ARG A 85 7.42 7.02 -14.10
N GLU A 86 7.84 6.22 -15.07
CA GLU A 86 6.99 5.23 -15.72
C GLU A 86 6.42 4.26 -14.68
N PHE A 87 5.23 3.78 -14.99
CA PHE A 87 4.58 2.76 -14.19
C PHE A 87 5.48 1.53 -14.06
N TYR A 88 5.86 1.26 -12.82
CA TYR A 88 6.50 0.03 -12.41
C TYR A 88 5.41 -0.90 -11.89
N LEU A 89 4.98 -1.85 -12.73
CA LEU A 89 3.88 -2.76 -12.46
C LEU A 89 4.32 -4.22 -12.74
N PRO A 90 5.31 -4.75 -12.01
CA PRO A 90 5.81 -6.12 -12.22
C PRO A 90 4.86 -7.19 -11.69
N TYR A 91 3.81 -6.79 -10.97
CA TYR A 91 2.90 -7.69 -10.28
C TYR A 91 1.49 -7.68 -10.84
N LYS A 92 0.82 -8.83 -10.69
CA LYS A 92 -0.62 -8.97 -10.77
C LYS A 92 -1.19 -9.04 -9.36
N PHE A 93 -2.17 -8.19 -9.08
CA PHE A 93 -2.85 -8.10 -7.80
C PHE A 93 -4.16 -8.88 -7.89
N LYS A 94 -4.15 -10.11 -7.39
CA LYS A 94 -5.33 -10.97 -7.36
C LYS A 94 -6.18 -10.60 -6.16
N LEU A 95 -7.38 -10.07 -6.39
CA LEU A 95 -8.34 -9.77 -5.34
C LEU A 95 -8.70 -11.05 -4.58
N LEU A 96 -8.49 -11.04 -3.25
CA LEU A 96 -8.93 -12.10 -2.34
C LEU A 96 -10.26 -11.71 -1.70
N LEU A 97 -10.34 -10.48 -1.19
CA LEU A 97 -11.46 -9.98 -0.42
C LEU A 97 -11.77 -8.54 -0.82
N ARG A 98 -13.06 -8.21 -0.90
CA ARG A 98 -13.56 -6.83 -0.94
C ARG A 98 -14.69 -6.68 0.08
N GLY A 99 -14.56 -5.75 1.03
CA GLY A 99 -15.51 -5.57 2.14
C GLY A 99 -16.95 -5.37 1.67
N SER A 100 -17.17 -4.51 0.67
CA SER A 100 -18.49 -4.29 0.06
C SER A 100 -19.11 -5.52 -0.61
N ARG A 101 -18.34 -6.58 -0.88
CA ARG A 101 -18.80 -7.85 -1.45
C ARG A 101 -18.88 -8.96 -0.41
N ASN A 102 -17.89 -9.04 0.47
CA ASN A 102 -17.66 -10.18 1.35
C ASN A 102 -18.07 -9.91 2.80
N GLY A 103 -18.32 -8.65 3.18
CA GLY A 103 -18.55 -8.25 4.57
C GLY A 103 -17.28 -7.73 5.25
N PHE A 104 -17.45 -7.20 6.45
CA PHE A 104 -16.38 -6.58 7.25
C PHE A 104 -16.12 -7.40 8.52
N THR A 105 -16.11 -8.73 8.40
CA THR A 105 -15.97 -9.65 9.54
C THR A 105 -14.60 -10.34 9.56
N PRO A 106 -14.09 -10.72 10.74
CA PRO A 106 -12.90 -11.56 10.86
C PRO A 106 -13.06 -12.89 10.11
N GLU A 107 -14.25 -13.49 10.16
CA GLU A 107 -14.57 -14.74 9.46
C GLU A 107 -14.27 -14.64 7.95
N SER A 108 -14.81 -13.62 7.30
CA SER A 108 -14.62 -13.41 5.86
C SER A 108 -13.14 -13.17 5.52
N PHE A 109 -12.42 -12.45 6.38
CA PHE A 109 -11.00 -12.24 6.21
C PHE A 109 -10.22 -13.55 6.29
N HIS A 110 -10.40 -14.33 7.35
CA HIS A 110 -9.66 -15.58 7.54
C HIS A 110 -10.02 -16.64 6.51
N GLU A 111 -11.29 -16.78 6.12
CA GLU A 111 -11.70 -17.73 5.07
C GLU A 111 -10.98 -17.45 3.73
N LEU A 112 -10.80 -16.17 3.39
CA LEU A 112 -10.29 -15.76 2.08
C LEU A 112 -8.77 -15.48 2.07
N CYS A 113 -8.18 -15.07 3.20
CA CYS A 113 -6.83 -14.52 3.26
C CYS A 113 -5.83 -15.38 4.04
N ASP A 114 -6.28 -16.31 4.88
CA ASP A 114 -5.35 -17.16 5.63
C ASP A 114 -4.49 -18.03 4.70
N ASN A 115 -3.24 -18.23 5.12
CA ASN A 115 -2.23 -18.99 4.37
C ASN A 115 -1.91 -18.43 2.98
N LYS A 116 -2.34 -17.19 2.66
CA LYS A 116 -1.94 -16.48 1.43
C LYS A 116 -0.73 -15.60 1.74
N PRO A 117 0.44 -15.84 1.12
CA PRO A 117 1.61 -14.99 1.28
C PRO A 117 1.47 -13.71 0.44
N CYS A 118 2.34 -12.73 0.71
CA CYS A 118 2.48 -11.50 -0.08
C CYS A 118 1.14 -10.80 -0.30
N THR A 119 0.51 -10.36 0.79
CA THR A 119 -0.80 -9.70 0.74
C THR A 119 -0.68 -8.19 0.89
N LEU A 120 -1.46 -7.47 0.09
CA LEU A 120 -1.64 -6.02 0.19
C LEU A 120 -3.05 -5.72 0.68
N THR A 121 -3.15 -4.97 1.77
CA THR A 121 -4.42 -4.46 2.30
C THR A 121 -4.57 -2.99 1.94
N LEU A 122 -5.74 -2.61 1.42
CA LEU A 122 -6.14 -1.25 1.09
C LEU A 122 -7.45 -0.92 1.78
N ILE A 123 -7.51 0.21 2.48
CA ILE A 123 -8.66 0.63 3.29
C ILE A 123 -9.00 2.05 2.91
N LYS A 124 -10.27 2.30 2.56
CA LYS A 124 -10.82 3.65 2.42
C LYS A 124 -11.48 4.05 3.73
N VAL A 125 -11.07 5.19 4.29
CA VAL A 125 -11.56 5.69 5.58
C VAL A 125 -12.90 6.39 5.38
N LYS A 126 -13.93 5.98 6.14
CA LYS A 126 -15.31 6.45 6.00
C LYS A 126 -15.43 7.96 6.21
N GLY A 127 -16.20 8.59 5.33
CA GLY A 127 -16.41 10.04 5.35
C GLY A 127 -15.22 10.86 4.84
N THR A 128 -14.18 10.21 4.32
CA THR A 128 -13.00 10.87 3.75
C THR A 128 -12.58 10.22 2.44
N GLU A 129 -11.62 10.84 1.74
CA GLU A 129 -10.95 10.21 0.60
C GLU A 129 -9.62 9.55 0.99
N GLU A 130 -9.27 9.54 2.28
CA GLU A 130 -8.03 8.97 2.78
C GLU A 130 -7.97 7.46 2.53
N ILE A 131 -6.80 6.99 2.11
CA ILE A 131 -6.52 5.59 1.86
C ILE A 131 -5.34 5.18 2.71
N ILE A 132 -5.54 4.19 3.57
CA ILE A 132 -4.48 3.58 4.39
C ILE A 132 -4.33 2.11 4.04
N GLY A 133 -3.23 1.50 4.46
CA GLY A 133 -3.02 0.09 4.19
C GLY A 133 -1.68 -0.42 4.66
N GLY A 134 -1.44 -1.68 4.34
CA GLY A 134 -0.19 -2.37 4.68
C GLY A 134 0.08 -3.55 3.78
N TYR A 135 1.36 -3.89 3.67
CA TYR A 135 1.86 -5.05 2.94
C TYR A 135 2.43 -6.07 3.91
N ASN A 136 1.87 -7.29 3.91
CA ASN A 136 2.40 -8.41 4.66
C ASN A 136 3.06 -9.40 3.68
N PRO A 137 4.40 -9.55 3.69
CA PRO A 137 5.11 -10.51 2.84
C PRO A 137 4.90 -11.97 3.27
N THR A 138 4.41 -12.21 4.48
CA THR A 138 4.19 -13.54 5.03
C THR A 138 2.70 -13.90 5.03
N ILE A 139 2.27 -14.84 5.87
CA ILE A 139 0.90 -15.35 5.88
C ILE A 139 0.13 -14.87 7.11
N TRP A 140 -1.18 -14.73 6.94
CA TRP A 140 -2.15 -14.62 8.04
C TRP A 140 -2.56 -16.02 8.52
N LYS A 141 -2.98 -16.10 9.78
CA LYS A 141 -3.50 -17.31 10.43
C LYS A 141 -4.57 -16.93 11.45
N SER A 142 -5.46 -17.85 11.76
CA SER A 142 -6.39 -17.75 12.90
C SER A 142 -6.15 -18.87 13.92
N PRO A 143 -5.13 -18.78 14.79
CA PRO A 143 -4.95 -19.76 15.87
C PRO A 143 -6.16 -19.71 16.81
N GLY A 144 -6.47 -20.84 17.44
CA GLY A 144 -7.44 -20.86 18.54
C GLY A 144 -6.84 -20.27 19.82
N GLY A 145 -7.65 -19.59 20.63
CA GLY A 145 -7.19 -18.93 21.85
C GLY A 145 -6.61 -17.54 21.58
N TYR A 146 -5.53 -17.19 22.28
CA TYR A 146 -4.88 -15.88 22.10
C TYR A 146 -4.21 -15.78 20.72
N GLY A 147 -4.31 -14.60 20.10
CA GLY A 147 -3.60 -14.32 18.86
C GLY A 147 -2.08 -14.25 19.05
N GLU A 148 -1.36 -14.17 17.94
CA GLU A 148 0.10 -14.20 17.89
C GLU A 148 0.67 -13.04 17.06
N TYR A 149 1.89 -12.64 17.39
CA TYR A 149 2.66 -11.69 16.58
C TYR A 149 3.38 -12.39 15.43
N GLY A 150 3.23 -11.81 14.25
CA GLY A 150 3.95 -12.17 13.05
C GLY A 150 5.29 -11.46 12.93
N LYS A 151 6.31 -12.20 12.47
CA LYS A 151 7.67 -11.71 12.33
C LYS A 151 8.05 -11.44 10.88
N THR A 152 8.51 -10.23 10.57
CA THR A 152 9.07 -9.90 9.26
C THR A 152 9.81 -8.57 9.28
N LYS A 153 10.79 -8.41 8.39
CA LYS A 153 11.55 -7.18 8.15
C LYS A 153 11.08 -6.40 6.91
N ASP A 154 10.23 -7.02 6.11
CA ASP A 154 9.83 -6.51 4.78
C ASP A 154 8.37 -6.02 4.77
N SER A 155 7.72 -5.96 5.93
CA SER A 155 6.40 -5.33 6.09
C SER A 155 6.50 -3.81 6.07
N PHE A 156 5.47 -3.16 5.55
CA PHE A 156 5.32 -1.72 5.61
C PHE A 156 3.84 -1.34 5.65
N ILE A 157 3.56 -0.19 6.24
CA ILE A 157 2.25 0.46 6.22
C ILE A 157 2.36 1.82 5.54
N PHE A 158 1.23 2.32 5.04
CA PHE A 158 1.20 3.58 4.33
C PHE A 158 -0.13 4.33 4.48
N SER A 159 -0.09 5.62 4.16
CA SER A 159 -1.27 6.47 3.98
C SER A 159 -1.12 7.37 2.76
N PHE A 160 -2.22 7.55 2.04
CA PHE A 160 -2.41 8.50 0.96
C PHE A 160 -3.58 9.43 1.30
N LYS A 161 -3.45 10.72 1.00
CA LYS A 161 -4.53 11.70 1.19
C LYS A 161 -5.76 11.37 0.35
N SER A 162 -5.56 10.91 -0.88
CA SER A 162 -6.62 10.34 -1.72
C SER A 162 -6.09 9.60 -2.93
N LYS A 163 -6.99 8.92 -3.66
CA LYS A 163 -6.72 8.28 -4.96
C LYS A 163 -6.11 9.24 -5.98
N ASP A 164 -6.48 10.53 -5.93
CA ASP A 164 -6.00 11.57 -6.85
C ASP A 164 -4.87 12.42 -6.27
N ASN A 165 -4.71 12.44 -4.94
CA ASN A 165 -3.64 13.13 -4.23
C ASN A 165 -2.65 12.14 -3.59
N PHE A 166 -1.91 11.43 -4.44
CA PHE A 166 -0.98 10.37 -4.06
C PHE A 166 0.51 10.77 -4.11
N LYS A 167 0.81 12.05 -4.36
CA LYS A 167 2.18 12.55 -4.61
C LYS A 167 3.04 12.65 -3.35
N ASP A 168 2.40 12.75 -2.19
CA ASP A 168 3.06 12.91 -0.89
C ASP A 168 2.54 11.85 0.09
N PRO A 169 2.85 10.56 -0.15
CA PRO A 169 2.40 9.48 0.71
C PRO A 169 3.25 9.42 1.98
N ILE A 170 2.64 8.91 3.05
CA ILE A 170 3.40 8.43 4.20
C ILE A 170 3.70 6.96 3.97
N LEU A 171 4.99 6.62 3.94
CA LEU A 171 5.48 5.24 3.94
C LEU A 171 6.27 4.98 5.22
N SER A 172 5.92 3.90 5.91
CA SER A 172 6.47 3.51 7.20
C SER A 172 6.86 2.03 7.14
N TYR A 173 8.17 1.75 7.19
CA TYR A 173 8.64 0.37 7.28
C TYR A 173 8.58 -0.12 8.72
N VAL A 174 8.46 -1.43 8.90
CA VAL A 174 8.55 -2.05 10.22
C VAL A 174 9.92 -1.76 10.83
N LYS A 175 9.96 -1.39 12.11
CA LYS A 175 11.20 -1.25 12.92
C LYS A 175 11.34 -2.35 13.96
N ASN A 176 10.23 -2.87 14.50
CA ASN A 176 10.22 -3.99 15.42
C ASN A 176 9.78 -5.26 14.68
N TYR A 177 10.76 -6.00 14.17
CA TYR A 177 10.49 -7.15 13.30
C TYR A 177 9.79 -8.31 13.99
N ASP A 178 9.84 -8.38 15.32
CA ASP A 178 9.18 -9.45 16.09
C ASP A 178 7.68 -9.20 16.29
N GLN A 179 7.19 -7.99 16.00
CA GLN A 179 5.80 -7.54 16.20
C GLN A 179 5.32 -6.75 14.97
N ALA A 180 5.59 -7.26 13.77
CA ALA A 180 5.26 -6.55 12.53
C ALA A 180 3.74 -6.51 12.26
N PHE A 181 3.04 -7.57 12.62
CA PHE A 181 1.60 -7.69 12.46
C PHE A 181 1.06 -8.63 13.54
N PHE A 182 -0.24 -8.61 13.77
CA PHE A 182 -0.89 -9.49 14.72
C PHE A 182 -2.01 -10.25 14.03
N TYR A 183 -2.19 -11.51 14.39
CA TYR A 183 -3.25 -12.35 13.86
C TYR A 183 -3.90 -13.16 14.99
N GLY A 184 -5.23 -13.23 14.97
CA GLY A 184 -6.05 -13.93 15.94
C GLY A 184 -7.47 -14.03 15.37
N SER A 185 -8.29 -14.95 15.87
CA SER A 185 -9.60 -15.27 15.24
C SER A 185 -10.59 -14.10 15.14
N SER A 186 -10.45 -13.07 15.98
CA SER A 186 -11.27 -11.86 15.97
C SER A 186 -10.64 -10.67 15.22
N TYR A 187 -9.46 -10.88 14.61
CA TYR A 187 -8.69 -9.82 13.97
C TYR A 187 -8.80 -9.89 12.44
N GLY A 188 -8.86 -8.72 11.82
CA GLY A 188 -8.68 -8.56 10.39
C GLY A 188 -7.20 -8.41 10.02
N PRO A 189 -6.88 -7.69 8.92
CA PRO A 189 -5.51 -7.41 8.51
C PRO A 189 -4.86 -6.35 9.44
N THR A 190 -4.39 -6.79 10.61
CA THR A 190 -3.82 -5.93 11.66
C THR A 190 -2.31 -5.83 11.55
N PHE A 191 -1.78 -4.62 11.38
CA PHE A 191 -0.35 -4.34 11.21
C PHE A 191 0.26 -3.63 12.43
N ASP A 192 0.06 -4.10 13.66
CA ASP A 192 0.51 -3.57 14.97
C ASP A 192 0.32 -2.06 15.23
N ASP A 193 0.65 -1.18 14.30
CA ASP A 193 0.32 0.24 14.23
C ASP A 193 -1.01 0.54 13.53
N LEU A 194 -1.67 -0.48 12.96
CA LEU A 194 -3.00 -0.42 12.37
C LEU A 194 -3.82 -1.59 12.92
N ASP A 195 -4.65 -1.29 13.91
CA ASP A 195 -5.52 -2.24 14.59
C ASP A 195 -6.84 -2.38 13.82
N ILE A 196 -7.26 -3.61 13.53
CA ILE A 196 -8.55 -3.92 12.90
C ILE A 196 -9.07 -5.21 13.52
N TYR A 197 -10.01 -5.12 14.46
CA TYR A 197 -10.57 -6.30 15.12
C TYR A 197 -11.99 -6.07 15.61
N VAL A 198 -12.59 -7.15 16.08
CA VAL A 198 -13.85 -7.13 16.83
C VAL A 198 -13.53 -7.11 18.31
N GLU A 199 -13.89 -6.00 18.96
CA GLU A 199 -13.95 -5.90 20.41
C GLU A 199 -15.32 -6.42 20.88
N TYR A 200 -15.30 -7.46 21.71
CA TYR A 200 -16.48 -8.01 22.36
C TYR A 200 -16.67 -7.32 23.72
N GLU A 201 -17.92 -7.00 24.06
CA GLU A 201 -18.25 -6.56 25.42
C GLU A 201 -18.36 -7.79 26.34
N ASP A 202 -18.14 -7.61 27.66
CA ASP A 202 -18.06 -8.70 28.65
C ASP A 202 -19.29 -9.64 28.67
N ASP A 203 -20.43 -9.20 28.14
CA ASP A 203 -21.70 -9.94 28.10
C ASP A 203 -22.05 -10.53 26.71
N GLU A 204 -21.20 -10.34 25.69
CA GLU A 204 -21.42 -10.88 24.34
C GLU A 204 -20.77 -12.27 24.16
N ASP A 205 -21.37 -13.10 23.32
CA ASP A 205 -20.73 -14.34 22.87
C ASP A 205 -19.47 -13.97 22.06
N GLU A 206 -18.29 -14.07 22.68
CA GLU A 206 -16.97 -13.84 22.05
C GLU A 206 -16.72 -14.72 20.80
N ASP A 207 -17.59 -15.70 20.57
CA ASP A 207 -17.62 -16.60 19.42
C ASP A 207 -18.50 -16.11 18.25
N ASP A 208 -19.15 -14.94 18.33
CA ASP A 208 -19.91 -14.36 17.20
C ASP A 208 -18.97 -13.81 16.12
N LYS A 209 -18.49 -14.74 15.28
CA LYS A 209 -17.61 -14.48 14.13
C LYS A 209 -18.28 -13.64 13.03
N HIS A 210 -19.58 -13.37 13.12
CA HIS A 210 -20.32 -12.58 12.15
C HIS A 210 -20.38 -11.09 12.51
N LYS A 211 -19.86 -10.69 13.68
CA LYS A 211 -19.74 -9.27 14.05
C LYS A 211 -18.75 -8.55 13.12
N ASN A 212 -19.17 -7.37 12.64
CA ASN A 212 -18.28 -6.53 11.84
C ASN A 212 -17.21 -5.89 12.72
N TYR A 213 -16.05 -5.56 12.15
CA TYR A 213 -15.02 -4.78 12.83
C TYR A 213 -15.63 -3.51 13.43
N ASN A 214 -15.49 -3.36 14.75
CA ASN A 214 -15.94 -2.21 15.51
C ASN A 214 -14.78 -1.44 16.13
N PHE A 215 -13.57 -2.01 16.15
CA PHE A 215 -12.37 -1.34 16.62
C PHE A 215 -11.36 -1.20 15.48
N ILE A 216 -11.18 0.04 15.01
CA ILE A 216 -10.18 0.37 13.98
C ILE A 216 -9.42 1.63 14.40
N ARG A 217 -8.09 1.52 14.52
CA ARG A 217 -7.25 2.59 15.06
C ARG A 217 -5.85 2.56 14.45
N CYS A 218 -5.19 3.72 14.37
CA CYS A 218 -3.76 3.79 14.08
C CYS A 218 -2.98 4.36 15.27
N VAL A 219 -1.98 3.64 15.77
CA VAL A 219 -1.10 4.08 16.87
C VAL A 219 0.31 3.69 16.52
N GLN A 220 1.27 4.60 16.56
CA GLN A 220 2.64 4.21 16.23
C GLN A 220 3.29 3.37 17.34
N ARG A 221 3.62 2.11 17.04
CA ARG A 221 4.25 1.14 17.95
C ARG A 221 5.49 0.54 17.29
N SER A 222 5.31 -0.39 16.36
CA SER A 222 6.32 -1.21 15.68
C SER A 222 6.77 -0.70 14.31
N TYR A 223 6.24 0.41 13.81
CA TYR A 223 6.68 1.03 12.55
C TYR A 223 7.40 2.39 12.73
N GLU A 224 8.18 2.78 11.73
CA GLU A 224 9.07 3.96 11.76
C GLU A 224 8.36 5.31 11.91
N LYS A 225 7.14 5.43 11.38
CA LYS A 225 6.36 6.67 11.28
C LYS A 225 4.88 6.43 11.57
N LYS A 226 4.22 7.42 12.19
CA LYS A 226 2.74 7.53 12.21
C LYS A 226 2.21 7.69 10.79
N ILE A 227 1.13 6.99 10.46
CA ILE A 227 0.43 7.11 9.17
C ILE A 227 -0.83 7.97 9.22
N ARG A 228 -1.26 8.39 10.42
CA ARG A 228 -2.37 9.32 10.68
C ARG A 228 -1.94 10.34 11.74
N ASP A 229 -2.53 11.53 11.68
CA ASP A 229 -2.25 12.61 12.63
C ASP A 229 -2.93 12.40 14.00
N THR A 230 -4.09 11.72 14.00
CA THR A 230 -4.82 11.32 15.20
C THR A 230 -4.70 9.83 15.45
N GLU A 231 -4.79 9.47 16.73
CA GLU A 231 -4.90 8.09 17.19
C GLU A 231 -6.35 7.73 17.54
N ASP A 232 -7.34 8.55 17.18
CA ASP A 232 -8.75 8.22 17.41
C ASP A 232 -9.20 7.05 16.55
N GLU A 233 -10.24 6.35 17.02
CA GLU A 233 -10.91 5.32 16.23
C GLU A 233 -11.62 5.92 15.00
N PHE A 234 -11.69 5.13 13.93
CA PHE A 234 -12.39 5.53 12.71
C PHE A 234 -13.16 4.35 12.10
N LEU A 235 -14.01 4.65 11.13
CA LEU A 235 -14.80 3.64 10.43
C LEU A 235 -14.23 3.39 9.02
N ILE A 236 -14.44 2.18 8.52
CA ILE A 236 -14.06 1.79 7.16
C ILE A 236 -15.25 2.07 6.21
N ASP A 237 -14.98 2.68 5.06
CA ASP A 237 -15.93 2.81 3.95
C ASP A 237 -15.95 1.52 3.11
N ASP A 238 -14.76 1.06 2.70
CA ASP A 238 -14.52 -0.23 2.08
C ASP A 238 -13.07 -0.65 2.33
N TYR A 239 -12.78 -1.94 2.21
CA TYR A 239 -11.41 -2.46 2.21
C TYR A 239 -11.23 -3.58 1.19
N GLU A 240 -10.03 -3.69 0.64
CA GLU A 240 -9.67 -4.71 -0.33
C GLU A 240 -8.36 -5.37 0.10
N VAL A 241 -8.31 -6.71 0.01
CA VAL A 241 -7.09 -7.49 0.23
C VAL A 241 -6.72 -8.20 -1.06
N PHE A 242 -5.49 -8.01 -1.51
CA PHE A 242 -4.95 -8.61 -2.73
C PHE A 242 -3.80 -9.55 -2.40
N GLN A 243 -3.75 -10.71 -3.06
CA GLN A 243 -2.53 -11.49 -3.17
C GLN A 243 -1.69 -10.95 -4.33
N ILE A 244 -0.41 -10.71 -4.08
CA ILE A 244 0.55 -10.27 -5.08
C ILE A 244 1.18 -11.48 -5.75
N LEU A 245 1.14 -11.51 -7.08
CA LEU A 245 1.72 -12.55 -7.92
C LEU A 245 2.69 -11.91 -8.91
N GLU A 246 3.82 -12.54 -9.18
CA GLU A 246 4.71 -12.13 -10.27
C GLU A 246 3.97 -12.19 -11.61
N ARG A 247 4.34 -11.29 -12.54
CA ARG A 247 3.84 -11.32 -13.92
C ARG A 247 4.81 -12.07 -14.81
N ASP A 248 4.27 -13.03 -15.54
CA ASP A 248 4.94 -13.55 -16.73
C ASP A 248 4.96 -12.45 -17.80
N TYR A 249 6.14 -12.13 -18.33
CA TYR A 249 6.36 -11.15 -19.39
C TYR A 249 6.41 -11.79 -20.78
#